data_AF-A0A5B7F1H5-F1
#
_entry.id   AF-A0A5B7F1H5-F1
#
_cell.length_a   1.000
_cell.length_b   1.000
_cell.length_c   1.000
_cell.angle_alpha   90.00
_cell.angle_beta   90.00
_cell.angle_gamma   90.00
#
_symmetry.space_group_name_H-M   'P 1'
#
loop_
_entity.id
_entity.type
_entity.pdbx_description
1 polymer ?
#
loop_
_entity_poly.entity_id
_entity_poly.type
_entity_poly.pdbx_seq_one_letter_code
_entity_poly.pdbx_strand_id
1 'polypeptide(L)'
;MNSCPGVAPHRDFMDMEPTEIVDCMVDQDFIEARKITKMVDGTRKSTASVIFTFSAAKLSERIYVGYESVRYIPNPLRCFKCQLNGHHGNACQSSHAYCGKCAGEGHSVDQCTSLVEKCCNCESALSTISRDCPAWKVENEFCTVKATEGISYYKTRMRVKQTQAEPALNISYASTTSTAITSSAPYLSAVSRTPSKDEKTDKALPRRRGVVHTLAPSRSAPGK
;
A
#
# COMPACT_ATOMS: atom_id res chain seq x y z
N MET A 1 15.03 14.08 21.54
CA MET A 1 15.53 12.82 20.96
C MET A 1 14.52 12.41 19.90
N ASN A 2 14.93 12.19 18.65
CA ASN A 2 14.00 11.88 17.56
C ASN A 2 13.72 10.37 17.59
N SER A 3 12.53 9.96 18.02
CA SER A 3 12.10 8.56 17.98
C SER A 3 11.11 8.33 16.84
N CYS A 4 11.11 7.13 16.28
CA CYS A 4 10.21 6.77 15.19
C CYS A 4 9.42 5.50 15.53
N PRO A 5 8.08 5.55 15.62
CA PRO A 5 7.27 4.36 15.87
C PRO A 5 6.96 3.58 14.59
N GLY A 6 7.00 2.25 14.66
CA GLY A 6 6.62 1.34 13.59
C GLY A 6 5.78 0.17 14.12
N VAL A 7 4.87 -0.36 13.31
CA VAL A 7 4.08 -1.56 13.63
C VAL A 7 4.61 -2.76 12.84
N ALA A 8 4.89 -3.87 13.52
CA ALA A 8 5.15 -5.14 12.84
C ALA A 8 4.36 -6.30 13.49
N PRO A 9 3.70 -7.15 12.68
CA PRO A 9 3.13 -8.39 13.15
C PRO A 9 4.15 -9.54 13.11
N HIS A 10 4.18 -10.37 14.15
CA HIS A 10 4.90 -11.66 14.17
C HIS A 10 4.20 -12.64 15.09
N ARG A 11 4.19 -13.94 14.76
CA ARG A 11 3.47 -14.95 15.56
C ARG A 11 4.02 -15.02 16.99
N ASP A 12 5.34 -14.94 17.15
CA ASP A 12 6.01 -15.06 18.44
C ASP A 12 5.62 -13.93 19.38
N PHE A 13 5.20 -12.77 18.84
CA PHE A 13 4.79 -11.67 19.69
C PHE A 13 3.51 -11.95 20.45
N MET A 14 2.63 -12.87 20.04
CA MET A 14 1.31 -13.06 20.66
C MET A 14 1.38 -13.13 22.19
N ASP A 15 2.27 -13.98 22.67
CA ASP A 15 2.38 -14.40 24.07
C ASP A 15 3.62 -13.82 24.78
N MET A 16 4.38 -12.95 24.12
CA MET A 16 5.51 -12.24 24.71
C MET A 16 5.09 -10.94 25.40
N GLU A 17 5.73 -10.63 26.52
CA GLU A 17 5.58 -9.35 27.21
C GLU A 17 6.42 -8.25 26.55
N PRO A 18 6.00 -6.97 26.61
CA PRO A 18 6.72 -5.87 25.97
C PRO A 18 8.20 -5.76 26.33
N THR A 19 8.56 -6.05 27.58
CA THR A 19 9.96 -6.01 28.05
C THR A 19 10.79 -7.12 27.40
N GLU A 20 10.24 -8.33 27.32
CA GLU A 20 10.91 -9.47 26.66
C GLU A 20 11.14 -9.20 25.18
N ILE A 21 10.17 -8.54 24.52
CA ILE A 21 10.30 -8.14 23.11
C ILE A 21 11.47 -7.17 22.92
N VAL A 22 11.65 -6.20 23.82
CA VAL A 22 12.77 -5.25 23.77
C VAL A 22 14.10 -5.97 24.02
N ASP A 23 14.15 -6.84 25.03
CA ASP A 23 15.36 -7.59 25.38
C ASP A 23 15.83 -8.50 24.24
N CYS A 24 14.91 -9.18 23.56
CA CYS A 24 15.21 -9.99 22.39
C CYS A 24 15.70 -9.20 21.16
N MET A 25 15.63 -7.86 21.20
CA MET A 25 15.93 -6.99 20.07
C MET A 25 16.89 -5.85 20.42
N VAL A 26 17.63 -5.93 21.52
CA VAL A 26 18.53 -4.87 21.99
C VAL A 26 19.55 -4.43 20.93
N ASP A 27 19.96 -5.35 20.05
CA ASP A 27 20.96 -5.11 19.00
C ASP A 27 20.44 -4.28 17.80
N GLN A 28 19.16 -3.86 17.83
CA GLN A 28 18.47 -3.25 16.69
C GLN A 28 17.91 -1.84 16.99
N ASP A 29 18.50 -1.12 17.96
CA ASP A 29 18.15 0.27 18.31
C ASP A 29 16.70 0.47 18.80
N PHE A 30 16.05 -0.59 19.29
CA PHE A 30 14.73 -0.49 19.92
C PHE A 30 14.84 0.10 21.33
N ILE A 31 13.96 1.05 21.64
CA ILE A 31 13.86 1.66 22.98
C ILE A 31 12.55 1.33 23.67
N GLU A 32 11.55 0.87 22.93
CA GLU A 32 10.24 0.52 23.48
C GLU A 32 9.53 -0.46 22.56
N ALA A 33 8.77 -1.39 23.15
CA ALA A 33 7.75 -2.16 22.47
C ALA A 33 6.41 -1.95 23.18
N ARG A 34 5.32 -1.90 22.44
CA ARG A 34 3.96 -1.78 22.96
C ARG A 34 3.01 -2.71 22.22
N LYS A 35 2.33 -3.56 22.97
CA LYS A 35 1.38 -4.54 22.42
C LYS A 35 0.13 -3.86 21.89
N ILE A 36 -0.28 -4.22 20.68
CA ILE A 36 -1.60 -3.86 20.16
C ILE A 36 -2.60 -4.88 20.69
N THR A 37 -3.69 -4.38 21.28
CA THR A 37 -4.79 -5.20 21.78
C THR A 37 -6.06 -4.89 21.00
N LYS A 38 -6.93 -5.89 20.86
CA LYS A 38 -8.21 -5.79 20.19
C LYS A 38 -9.32 -6.21 21.14
N MET A 39 -10.42 -5.47 21.16
CA MET A 39 -11.64 -5.91 21.84
C MET A 39 -12.33 -6.97 20.97
N VAL A 40 -12.53 -8.16 21.53
CA VAL A 40 -13.27 -9.28 20.91
C VAL A 40 -14.25 -9.77 21.96
N ASP A 41 -15.55 -9.68 21.64
CA ASP A 41 -16.65 -10.09 22.54
C ASP A 41 -16.56 -9.48 23.94
N GLY A 42 -16.30 -8.17 24.01
CA GLY A 42 -16.18 -7.43 25.28
C GLY A 42 -14.87 -7.68 26.06
N THR A 43 -14.00 -8.56 25.58
CA THR A 43 -12.72 -8.87 26.24
C THR A 43 -11.55 -8.29 25.43
N ARG A 44 -10.59 -7.67 26.12
CA ARG A 44 -9.34 -7.19 25.49
C ARG A 44 -8.41 -8.38 25.24
N LYS A 45 -8.17 -8.71 23.97
CA LYS A 45 -7.25 -9.76 23.55
C LYS A 45 -5.98 -9.17 22.96
N SER A 46 -4.84 -9.72 23.36
CA SER A 46 -3.54 -9.43 22.76
C SER A 46 -3.54 -9.83 21.28
N THR A 47 -2.75 -9.12 20.47
CA THR A 47 -2.56 -9.46 19.05
C THR A 47 -1.09 -9.75 18.75
N ALA A 48 -0.84 -10.37 17.60
CA ALA A 48 0.50 -10.59 17.07
C ALA A 48 1.21 -9.29 16.64
N SER A 49 0.52 -8.14 16.67
CA SER A 49 1.08 -6.87 16.24
C SER A 49 1.64 -6.07 17.41
N VAL A 50 2.84 -5.55 17.21
CA VAL A 50 3.56 -4.74 18.20
C VAL A 50 3.92 -3.41 17.58
N ILE A 51 3.77 -2.34 18.36
CA ILE A 51 4.30 -1.01 18.06
C ILE A 51 5.70 -0.95 18.67
N PHE A 52 6.70 -0.76 17.82
CA PHE A 52 8.07 -0.57 18.21
C PHE A 52 8.43 0.91 18.15
N THR A 53 9.20 1.39 19.11
CA THR A 53 9.81 2.73 19.09
C THR A 53 11.31 2.57 18.92
N PHE A 54 11.87 3.19 17.89
CA PHE A 54 13.30 3.18 17.60
C PHE A 54 13.96 4.44 18.15
N SER A 55 15.20 4.33 18.63
CA SER A 55 16.03 5.48 19.04
C SER A 55 16.48 6.34 17.84
N ALA A 56 16.48 5.75 16.64
CA ALA A 56 16.88 6.39 15.41
C ALA A 56 15.75 7.24 14.78
N ALA A 57 16.14 8.31 14.08
CA ALA A 57 15.22 9.17 13.34
C ALA A 57 14.59 8.48 12.12
N LYS A 58 15.14 7.34 11.68
CA LYS A 58 14.65 6.56 10.54
C LYS A 58 14.41 5.11 10.97
N LEU A 59 13.22 4.61 10.68
CA LEU A 59 12.86 3.20 10.85
C LEU A 59 13.77 2.31 9.99
N SER A 60 14.22 1.20 10.57
CA SER A 60 14.93 0.17 9.82
C SER A 60 14.02 -0.42 8.73
N GLU A 61 14.59 -0.75 7.57
CA GLU A 61 13.86 -1.42 6.47
C GLU A 61 13.42 -2.83 6.86
N ARG A 62 14.20 -3.47 7.74
CA ARG A 62 13.94 -4.81 8.27
C ARG A 62 14.10 -4.83 9.78
N ILE A 63 13.23 -5.59 10.42
CA ILE A 63 13.27 -5.91 11.84
C ILE A 63 13.53 -7.41 11.92
N TYR A 64 14.46 -7.82 12.77
CA TYR A 64 14.75 -9.22 13.04
C TYR A 64 14.02 -9.65 14.31
N VAL A 65 13.15 -10.64 14.17
CA VAL A 65 12.42 -11.29 15.27
C VAL A 65 12.99 -12.68 15.43
N GLY A 66 13.85 -12.87 16.43
CA GLY A 66 14.69 -14.07 16.51
C GLY A 66 15.58 -14.18 15.27
N TYR A 67 15.42 -15.27 14.50
CA TYR A 67 16.14 -15.52 13.25
C TYR A 67 15.36 -15.10 11.99
N GLU A 68 14.10 -14.66 12.12
CA GLU A 68 13.27 -14.24 10.99
C GLU A 68 13.39 -12.73 10.75
N SER A 69 13.50 -12.29 9.49
CA SER A 69 13.48 -10.86 9.15
C SER A 69 12.12 -10.45 8.62
N VAL A 70 11.46 -9.49 9.27
CA VAL A 70 10.20 -8.88 8.85
C VAL A 70 10.48 -7.52 8.23
N ARG A 71 9.96 -7.29 7.01
CA ARG A 71 10.01 -5.96 6.38
C ARG A 71 8.98 -5.04 7.04
N TYR A 72 9.40 -3.85 7.43
CA TYR A 72 8.45 -2.85 7.92
C TYR A 72 7.72 -2.20 6.73
N ILE A 73 6.39 -2.32 6.70
CA ILE A 73 5.54 -1.65 5.71
C ILE A 73 4.75 -0.55 6.44
N PRO A 74 5.02 0.74 6.16
CA PRO A 74 4.29 1.82 6.80
C PRO A 74 2.84 1.84 6.35
N ASN A 75 1.94 2.23 7.25
CA ASN A 75 0.54 2.46 6.90
C ASN A 75 0.43 3.69 5.95
N PRO A 76 -0.54 3.70 5.00
CA PRO A 76 -0.79 4.85 4.15
C PRO A 76 -0.84 6.17 4.91
N LEU A 77 -0.09 7.16 4.41
CA LEU A 77 -0.05 8.49 4.98
C LEU A 77 -1.37 9.20 4.67
N ARG A 78 -2.12 9.57 5.71
CA ARG A 78 -3.36 10.33 5.63
C ARG A 78 -3.23 11.62 6.43
N CYS A 79 -3.60 12.74 5.82
CA CYS A 79 -3.66 14.02 6.50
C CYS A 79 -4.89 14.07 7.42
N PHE A 80 -4.71 14.30 8.72
CA PHE A 80 -5.83 14.38 9.66
C PHE A 80 -6.67 15.67 9.51
N LYS A 81 -6.16 16.68 8.79
CA LYS A 81 -6.91 17.92 8.49
C LYS A 81 -7.87 17.70 7.31
N CYS A 82 -7.35 17.33 6.14
CA CYS A 82 -8.17 17.21 4.93
C CYS A 82 -8.60 15.78 4.57
N GLN A 83 -8.13 14.78 5.32
CA GLN A 83 -8.39 13.35 5.10
C GLN A 83 -7.85 12.76 3.79
N LEU A 84 -7.18 13.57 2.96
CA LEU A 84 -6.53 13.10 1.73
C LEU A 84 -5.22 12.37 2.04
N ASN A 85 -4.89 11.42 1.16
CA ASN A 85 -3.65 10.66 1.24
C ASN A 85 -2.42 11.45 0.74
N GLY A 86 -1.23 11.04 1.19
CA GLY A 86 0.05 11.44 0.59
C GLY A 86 0.77 12.65 1.21
N HIS A 87 0.20 13.30 2.23
CA HIS A 87 0.87 14.40 2.93
C HIS A 87 0.54 14.45 4.43
N HIS A 88 1.47 15.03 5.19
CA HIS A 88 1.28 15.32 6.62
C HIS A 88 0.54 16.66 6.81
N GLY A 89 -0.04 16.86 8.01
CA GLY A 89 -0.79 18.08 8.35
C GLY A 89 -0.01 19.38 8.11
N ASN A 90 1.29 19.40 8.37
CA ASN A 90 2.13 20.60 8.21
C ASN A 90 2.34 21.01 6.74
N ALA A 91 2.15 20.08 5.80
CA ALA A 91 2.21 20.34 4.36
C ALA A 91 0.79 20.51 3.76
N CYS A 92 -0.25 20.48 4.58
CA CYS A 92 -1.63 20.57 4.13
C CYS A 92 -1.98 22.01 3.74
N GLN A 93 -2.42 22.19 2.49
CA GLN A 93 -2.83 23.49 1.95
C GLN A 93 -4.33 23.74 2.08
N SER A 94 -5.12 22.75 2.54
CA SER A 94 -6.56 22.93 2.74
C SER A 94 -6.80 23.97 3.82
N SER A 95 -7.69 24.94 3.57
CA SER A 95 -8.14 25.91 4.58
C SER A 95 -8.95 25.23 5.69
N HIS A 96 -9.77 24.26 5.32
CA HIS A 96 -10.74 23.63 6.22
C HIS A 96 -10.33 22.23 6.70
N ALA A 97 -10.91 21.83 7.82
CA ALA A 97 -10.85 20.46 8.32
C ALA A 97 -12.08 19.67 7.87
N TYR A 98 -11.86 18.43 7.45
CA TYR A 98 -12.88 17.53 6.93
C TYR A 98 -13.03 16.30 7.81
N CYS A 99 -14.26 15.85 7.96
CA CYS A 99 -14.63 14.68 8.72
C CYS A 99 -14.25 13.40 7.97
N GLY A 100 -13.48 12.51 8.61
CA GLY A 100 -13.07 11.22 8.03
C GLY A 100 -14.20 10.24 7.74
N LYS A 101 -15.40 10.44 8.34
CA LYS A 101 -16.57 9.58 8.18
C LYS A 101 -17.44 9.99 6.98
N CYS A 102 -17.80 11.26 6.90
CA CYS A 102 -18.79 11.77 5.93
C CYS A 102 -18.22 12.79 4.93
N ALA A 103 -16.93 13.10 4.98
CA ALA A 103 -16.29 14.15 4.19
C ALA A 103 -16.89 15.56 4.39
N GLY A 104 -17.71 15.76 5.42
CA GLY A 104 -18.28 17.06 5.77
C GLY A 104 -17.26 17.98 6.42
N GLU A 105 -17.42 19.28 6.22
CA GLU A 105 -16.53 20.30 6.77
C GLU A 105 -16.87 20.62 8.23
N GLY A 106 -15.88 21.08 9.00
CA GLY A 106 -16.10 21.81 10.26
C GLY A 106 -16.36 20.95 11.50
N HIS A 107 -16.21 19.63 11.41
CA HIS A 107 -16.37 18.72 12.56
C HIS A 107 -15.45 17.50 12.48
N SER A 108 -15.17 16.89 13.63
CA SER A 108 -14.41 15.64 13.73
C SER A 108 -15.30 14.41 13.55
N VAL A 109 -14.70 13.22 13.45
CA VAL A 109 -15.45 11.96 13.39
C VAL A 109 -16.27 11.73 14.66
N ASP A 110 -15.75 12.12 15.83
CA ASP A 110 -16.42 11.93 17.12
C ASP A 110 -17.67 12.80 17.27
N GLN A 111 -17.71 13.93 16.55
CA GLN A 111 -18.85 14.87 16.52
C GLN A 111 -19.77 14.64 15.32
N CYS A 112 -19.50 13.61 14.51
CA CYS A 112 -20.22 13.38 13.26
C CYS A 112 -21.58 12.72 13.51
N THR A 113 -22.65 13.46 13.23
CA THR A 113 -24.03 12.96 13.28
C THR A 113 -24.51 12.38 11.95
N SER A 114 -23.70 12.45 10.88
CA SER A 114 -24.06 11.89 9.59
C SER A 114 -24.20 10.38 9.65
N LEU A 115 -25.32 9.88 9.12
CA LEU A 115 -25.58 8.46 8.90
C LEU A 115 -24.96 7.97 7.57
N VAL A 116 -24.70 8.89 6.64
CA VAL A 116 -24.11 8.59 5.34
C VAL A 116 -22.60 8.76 5.44
N GLU A 117 -21.87 7.71 5.05
CA GLU A 117 -20.42 7.77 4.92
C GLU A 117 -20.02 8.22 3.52
N LYS A 118 -18.91 8.96 3.45
CA LYS A 118 -18.32 9.38 2.19
C LYS A 118 -16.80 9.47 2.34
N CYS A 119 -16.09 8.91 1.37
CA CYS A 119 -14.64 8.95 1.35
C CYS A 119 -14.14 10.25 0.69
N CYS A 120 -13.19 10.94 1.34
CA CYS A 120 -12.58 12.16 0.78
C CYS A 120 -11.69 11.88 -0.44
N ASN A 121 -11.24 10.62 -0.64
CA ASN A 121 -10.28 10.26 -1.69
C ASN A 121 -10.92 9.61 -2.92
N CYS A 122 -11.99 8.83 -2.76
CA CYS A 122 -12.65 8.12 -3.86
C CYS A 122 -14.16 8.36 -3.95
N GLU A 123 -14.71 9.17 -3.04
CA GLU A 123 -16.13 9.58 -3.02
C GLU A 123 -17.15 8.44 -2.90
N SER A 124 -16.70 7.20 -2.66
CA SER A 124 -17.58 6.07 -2.41
C SER A 124 -18.32 6.20 -1.08
N ALA A 125 -19.41 5.44 -0.93
CA ALA A 125 -20.22 5.34 0.29
C ALA A 125 -19.53 4.53 1.40
N LEU A 126 -18.25 4.80 1.65
CA LEU A 126 -17.44 4.26 2.72
C LEU A 126 -16.72 5.41 3.40
N SER A 127 -16.47 5.31 4.71
CA SER A 127 -15.62 6.26 5.39
C SER A 127 -14.20 6.28 4.81
N THR A 128 -13.54 7.42 4.92
CA THR A 128 -12.14 7.57 4.49
C THR A 128 -11.17 6.69 5.27
N ILE A 129 -11.59 6.24 6.45
CA ILE A 129 -10.81 5.40 7.37
C ILE A 129 -10.94 3.91 7.00
N SER A 130 -11.95 3.53 6.22
CA SER A 130 -12.21 2.14 5.84
C SER A 130 -11.05 1.53 5.06
N ARG A 131 -10.62 0.33 5.46
CA ARG A 131 -9.62 -0.48 4.73
C ARG A 131 -10.20 -1.09 3.45
N ASP A 132 -11.52 -1.05 3.29
CA ASP A 132 -12.18 -1.48 2.06
C ASP A 132 -12.21 -0.40 0.99
N CYS A 133 -11.88 0.85 1.36
CA CYS A 133 -11.80 1.96 0.43
C CYS A 133 -10.81 1.67 -0.72
N PRO A 134 -11.23 1.80 -2.00
CA PRO A 134 -10.35 1.62 -3.15
C PRO A 134 -9.10 2.50 -3.10
N ALA A 135 -9.26 3.79 -2.77
CA ALA A 135 -8.13 4.72 -2.65
C ALA A 135 -7.16 4.33 -1.53
N TRP A 136 -7.66 3.78 -0.42
CA TRP A 136 -6.80 3.24 0.63
C TRP A 136 -6.02 2.02 0.14
N LYS A 137 -6.68 1.08 -0.56
CA LYS A 137 -6.02 -0.11 -1.12
C LYS A 137 -4.90 0.26 -2.11
N VAL A 138 -5.14 1.26 -2.97
CA VAL A 138 -4.11 1.80 -3.88
C VAL A 138 -2.90 2.35 -3.11
N GLU A 139 -3.14 3.17 -2.09
CA GLU A 139 -2.04 3.78 -1.33
C GLU A 139 -1.32 2.76 -0.43
N ASN A 140 -2.04 1.77 0.09
CA ASN A 140 -1.46 0.65 0.83
C ASN A 140 -0.53 -0.18 -0.07
N GLU A 141 -0.95 -0.49 -1.29
CA GLU A 141 -0.10 -1.17 -2.27
C GLU A 141 1.12 -0.33 -2.64
N PHE A 142 0.96 0.99 -2.77
CA PHE A 142 2.09 1.89 -2.97
C PHE A 142 3.11 1.82 -1.83
N CYS A 143 2.66 1.86 -0.57
CA CYS A 143 3.52 1.70 0.61
C CYS A 143 4.23 0.33 0.60
N THR A 144 3.51 -0.73 0.25
CA THR A 144 4.06 -2.10 0.12
C THR A 144 5.17 -2.14 -0.92
N VAL A 145 4.88 -1.79 -2.18
CA VAL A 145 5.87 -1.83 -3.28
C VAL A 145 7.08 -0.98 -2.95
N LYS A 146 6.89 0.23 -2.40
CA LYS A 146 8.00 1.09 -2.01
C LYS A 146 8.89 0.45 -0.95
N ALA A 147 8.30 -0.22 0.05
CA ALA A 147 9.01 -0.87 1.14
C ALA A 147 9.68 -2.20 0.72
N THR A 148 9.11 -2.93 -0.24
CA THR A 148 9.61 -4.24 -0.65
C THR A 148 10.60 -4.18 -1.80
N GLU A 149 10.39 -3.27 -2.77
CA GLU A 149 11.22 -3.15 -3.97
C GLU A 149 12.27 -2.03 -3.88
N GLY A 150 12.15 -1.09 -2.93
CA GLY A 150 13.12 -0.01 -2.74
C GLY A 150 13.24 0.96 -3.93
N ILE A 151 12.22 1.01 -4.78
CA ILE A 151 12.22 1.82 -6.01
C ILE A 151 11.75 3.25 -5.77
N SER A 152 12.06 4.15 -6.71
CA SER A 152 11.67 5.56 -6.61
C SER A 152 10.14 5.75 -6.61
N TYR A 153 9.68 6.89 -6.08
CA TYR A 153 8.26 7.23 -6.03
C TYR A 153 7.57 7.08 -7.38
N TYR A 154 8.19 7.61 -8.45
CA TYR A 154 7.66 7.53 -9.80
C TYR A 154 7.52 6.09 -10.28
N LYS A 155 8.57 5.27 -10.13
CA LYS A 155 8.53 3.85 -10.52
C LYS A 155 7.48 3.08 -9.73
N THR A 156 7.34 3.36 -8.44
CA THR A 156 6.32 2.76 -7.57
C THR A 156 4.92 3.08 -8.10
N ARG A 157 4.61 4.35 -8.43
CA ARG A 157 3.30 4.72 -9.00
C ARG A 157 3.01 4.01 -10.33
N MET A 158 4.02 3.80 -11.17
CA MET A 158 3.86 3.05 -12.43
C MET A 158 3.52 1.59 -12.16
N ARG A 159 4.21 0.95 -11.21
CA ARG A 159 3.97 -0.43 -10.79
C ARG A 159 2.54 -0.65 -10.28
N VAL A 160 2.09 0.20 -9.35
CA VAL A 160 0.73 0.09 -8.78
C VAL A 160 -0.35 0.25 -9.86
N LYS A 161 -0.14 1.17 -10.82
CA LYS A 161 -1.06 1.34 -11.96
C LYS A 161 -1.13 0.09 -12.85
N GLN A 162 0.00 -0.59 -13.09
CA GLN A 162 0.02 -1.83 -13.87
C GLN A 162 -0.75 -2.95 -13.16
N THR A 163 -0.54 -3.14 -11.86
CA THR A 163 -1.25 -4.15 -11.06
C THR A 163 -2.77 -3.93 -11.05
N GLN A 164 -3.23 -2.68 -11.17
CA GLN A 164 -4.67 -2.36 -11.25
C GLN A 164 -5.27 -2.54 -12.65
N ALA A 165 -4.44 -2.51 -13.69
CA ALA A 165 -4.89 -2.63 -15.08
C ALA A 165 -4.97 -4.10 -15.54
N GLU A 166 -4.23 -5.00 -14.89
CA GLU A 166 -4.30 -6.45 -15.13
C GLU A 166 -5.49 -7.04 -14.35
N PRO A 167 -6.63 -7.39 -14.98
CA PRO A 167 -7.58 -8.28 -14.33
C PRO A 167 -6.84 -9.59 -14.06
N ALA A 168 -6.98 -10.12 -12.83
CA ALA A 168 -6.39 -11.39 -12.46
C ALA A 168 -6.88 -12.50 -13.41
N LEU A 169 -6.13 -12.77 -14.48
CA LEU A 169 -6.20 -14.03 -15.19
C LEU A 169 -5.57 -15.05 -14.26
N ASN A 170 -6.43 -15.64 -13.44
CA ASN A 170 -6.24 -16.87 -12.69
C ASN A 170 -5.94 -18.03 -13.64
N ILE A 171 -4.77 -18.02 -14.25
CA ILE A 171 -4.19 -19.18 -14.90
C ILE A 171 -3.61 -20.05 -13.78
N SER A 172 -4.43 -20.97 -13.28
CA SER A 172 -3.97 -22.07 -12.43
C SER A 172 -3.11 -23.02 -13.28
N TYR A 173 -1.87 -23.27 -12.83
CA TYR A 173 -0.91 -24.19 -13.44
C TYR A 173 -1.40 -25.67 -13.47
N ALA A 174 -2.52 -25.99 -12.83
CA ALA A 174 -3.03 -27.36 -12.71
C ALA A 174 -3.82 -27.90 -13.92
N SER A 175 -4.03 -27.12 -14.98
CA SER A 175 -4.86 -27.54 -16.13
C SER A 175 -4.09 -28.27 -17.24
N THR A 176 -2.80 -28.53 -17.10
CA THR A 176 -1.99 -29.28 -18.08
C THR A 176 -1.68 -30.71 -17.63
N THR A 177 -2.69 -31.50 -17.26
CA THR A 177 -2.62 -32.98 -17.33
C THR A 177 -4.03 -33.55 -17.24
N SER A 178 -4.72 -33.66 -18.37
CA SER A 178 -5.82 -34.62 -18.54
C SER A 178 -5.83 -35.09 -19.99
N THR A 179 -4.68 -35.60 -20.45
CA THR A 179 -4.66 -36.57 -21.55
C THR A 179 -4.95 -37.93 -20.92
N ALA A 180 -6.22 -38.32 -20.91
CA ALA A 180 -6.60 -39.70 -20.65
C ALA A 180 -6.20 -40.55 -21.86
N ILE A 181 -5.25 -41.43 -21.63
CA ILE A 181 -4.80 -42.46 -22.56
C ILE A 181 -5.82 -43.60 -22.45
N THR A 182 -6.68 -43.78 -23.45
CA THR A 182 -7.38 -45.06 -23.63
C THR A 182 -6.88 -45.68 -24.92
N SER A 183 -6.22 -46.82 -24.74
CA SER A 183 -5.55 -47.62 -25.74
C SER A 183 -6.56 -48.33 -26.65
N SER A 184 -6.44 -48.14 -27.96
CA SER A 184 -6.74 -49.16 -28.96
C SER A 184 -6.06 -48.79 -30.28
N ALA A 185 -4.93 -49.44 -30.57
CA ALA A 185 -4.27 -49.45 -31.88
C ALA A 185 -5.09 -50.31 -32.88
N PRO A 186 -4.75 -50.41 -34.19
CA PRO A 186 -3.61 -49.83 -34.92
C PRO A 186 -3.98 -49.23 -36.31
N TYR A 187 -3.16 -48.33 -36.88
CA TYR A 187 -2.64 -48.45 -38.26
C TYR A 187 -1.64 -47.33 -38.63
N LEU A 188 -0.45 -47.80 -38.99
CA LEU A 188 0.62 -47.31 -39.89
C LEU A 188 0.73 -45.85 -40.37
N SER A 189 2.01 -45.43 -40.39
CA SER A 189 2.72 -44.54 -41.33
C SER A 189 2.50 -43.02 -41.16
N ALA A 190 3.44 -42.12 -41.41
CA ALA A 190 4.87 -42.17 -41.73
C ALA A 190 5.39 -40.70 -41.74
N VAL A 191 6.66 -40.51 -41.35
CA VAL A 191 7.65 -39.57 -41.94
C VAL A 191 7.50 -38.05 -41.71
N SER A 192 8.42 -37.56 -40.87
CA SER A 192 9.36 -36.41 -41.04
C SER A 192 8.86 -35.02 -41.49
N ARG A 193 9.24 -33.96 -40.75
CA ARG A 193 10.19 -32.89 -41.18
C ARG A 193 10.38 -31.77 -40.13
N THR A 194 11.49 -31.08 -40.32
CA THR A 194 12.30 -30.14 -39.52
C THR A 194 11.69 -28.77 -39.16
N PRO A 195 12.31 -28.00 -38.24
CA PRO A 195 11.87 -26.65 -37.86
C PRO A 195 12.43 -25.57 -38.81
N SER A 196 11.67 -24.50 -39.06
CA SER A 196 12.21 -23.24 -39.61
C SER A 196 11.94 -22.08 -38.66
N LYS A 197 12.97 -21.25 -38.54
CA LYS A 197 13.01 -19.95 -37.87
C LYS A 197 12.37 -18.86 -38.76
N ASP A 198 12.38 -17.67 -38.17
CA ASP A 198 12.25 -16.32 -38.74
C ASP A 198 10.79 -15.82 -38.78
N GLU A 199 10.44 -14.60 -38.39
CA GLU A 199 11.12 -13.35 -38.71
C GLU A 199 10.70 -12.20 -37.78
N LYS A 200 11.58 -11.20 -37.73
CA LYS A 200 11.56 -9.96 -36.95
C LYS A 200 10.84 -8.86 -37.74
N THR A 201 10.03 -8.02 -37.11
CA THR A 201 9.79 -6.67 -37.67
C THR A 201 9.44 -5.63 -36.59
N ASP A 202 10.37 -4.69 -36.43
CA ASP A 202 10.21 -3.36 -35.82
C ASP A 202 9.12 -2.54 -36.53
N LYS A 203 8.25 -1.84 -35.78
CA LYS A 203 7.74 -0.50 -36.20
C LYS A 203 7.49 0.42 -35.00
N ALA A 204 7.97 1.65 -35.21
CA ALA A 204 8.19 2.72 -34.26
C ALA A 204 6.92 3.47 -33.79
N LEU A 205 7.04 4.08 -32.61
CA LEU A 205 6.07 4.95 -31.94
C LEU A 205 6.19 6.41 -32.41
N PRO A 206 5.10 7.16 -32.66
CA PRO A 206 5.20 8.58 -32.99
C PRO A 206 5.33 9.50 -31.75
N ARG A 207 6.22 10.49 -31.92
CA ARG A 207 6.55 11.63 -31.04
C ARG A 207 5.34 12.46 -30.58
N ARG A 208 5.32 12.85 -29.30
CA ARG A 208 4.52 13.98 -28.79
C ARG A 208 5.26 15.30 -29.01
N ARG A 209 4.60 16.28 -29.65
CA ARG A 209 5.03 17.68 -29.77
C ARG A 209 4.84 18.41 -28.43
N GLY A 210 5.75 19.34 -28.14
CA GLY A 210 5.76 20.15 -26.92
C GLY A 210 5.12 21.54 -27.08
N VAL A 211 4.79 22.08 -25.90
CA VAL A 211 4.82 23.48 -25.41
C VAL A 211 4.02 24.56 -26.15
N VAL A 212 3.11 25.21 -25.41
CA VAL A 212 3.07 26.69 -25.32
C VAL A 212 2.68 27.11 -23.90
N HIS A 213 3.58 27.85 -23.24
CA HIS A 213 3.32 28.68 -22.06
C HIS A 213 2.64 29.98 -22.51
N THR A 214 1.61 30.44 -21.79
CA THR A 214 1.16 31.84 -21.84
C THR A 214 1.12 32.44 -20.44
N LEU A 215 1.80 33.58 -20.33
CA LEU A 215 1.98 34.41 -19.15
C LEU A 215 0.71 35.24 -18.85
N ALA A 216 0.53 35.57 -17.57
CA ALA A 216 -0.53 36.40 -17.03
C ALA A 216 -0.43 37.89 -17.44
N PRO A 217 -1.52 38.65 -17.35
CA PRO A 217 -1.47 40.09 -17.13
C PRO A 217 -1.81 40.47 -15.68
N SER A 218 -0.97 41.35 -15.13
CA SER A 218 -1.16 42.10 -13.90
C SER A 218 -2.39 43.02 -13.98
N ARG A 219 -3.13 43.15 -12.87
CA ARG A 219 -4.08 44.25 -12.68
C ARG A 219 -3.94 44.87 -11.30
N SER A 220 -4.02 46.19 -11.36
CA SER A 220 -3.68 47.22 -10.40
C SER A 220 -4.63 47.30 -9.21
N ALA A 221 -4.10 47.79 -8.08
CA ALA A 221 -4.87 48.28 -6.95
C ALA A 221 -5.59 49.61 -7.28
N PRO A 222 -6.67 49.95 -6.57
CA PRO A 222 -7.03 51.33 -6.31
C PRO A 222 -6.84 51.67 -4.82
N GLY A 223 -6.18 52.79 -4.56
CA GLY A 223 -6.12 53.39 -3.24
C GLY A 223 -7.34 54.28 -2.97
N LYS A 224 -7.84 54.22 -1.73
CA LYS A 224 -8.00 55.34 -0.79
C LYS A 224 -8.44 54.77 0.55
#